data_AF-A0A061RNC5-F1
#
_entry.id   AF-A0A061RNC5-F1
#
_cell.length_a   1.000
_cell.length_b   1.000
_cell.length_c   1.000
_cell.angle_alpha   90.00
_cell.angle_beta   90.00
_cell.angle_gamma   90.00
#
_symmetry.space_group_name_H-M   'P 1'
#
loop_
_entity.id
_entity.type
_entity.pdbx_description
1 polymer ?
#
loop_
_entity_poly.entity_id
_entity_poly.type
_entity_poly.pdbx_seq_one_letter_code
_entity_poly.pdbx_strand_id
1 'polypeptide(L)'
;MLFPSADVGLIVAKRPSLLLSPEWESLEKGKRELVELFPEGTNVDAVVEQQPLLLVADLPTVTAEISRLIPERDPGELIAENPGVFLTVMDNSVLSIW
;
A
#
# COMPACT_ATOMS: atom_id res chain seq x y z
N MET A 1 -0.64 4.35 18.53
CA MET A 1 0.52 4.68 17.68
C MET A 1 0.30 4.02 16.32
N LEU A 2 0.43 4.78 15.21
CA LEU A 2 0.09 4.27 13.87
C LEU A 2 1.08 3.21 13.39
N PHE A 3 2.39 3.42 13.50
CA PHE A 3 3.39 2.41 13.15
C PHE A 3 4.40 2.34 14.28
N PRO A 4 4.25 1.40 15.23
CA PRO A 4 5.06 1.38 16.46
C PRO A 4 6.52 0.99 16.21
N SER A 5 6.81 0.25 15.14
CA SER A 5 8.16 -0.19 14.78
C SER A 5 8.72 0.47 13.52
N ALA A 6 7.90 1.27 12.80
CA ALA A 6 8.37 1.95 11.61
C ALA A 6 9.18 3.23 11.90
N ASP A 7 10.19 3.47 11.08
CA ASP A 7 10.87 4.74 10.93
C ASP A 7 9.98 5.73 10.16
N VAL A 8 9.21 6.51 10.92
CA VAL A 8 8.36 7.57 10.40
C VAL A 8 9.16 8.61 9.61
N GLY A 9 10.43 8.83 9.96
CA GLY A 9 11.33 9.74 9.23
C GLY A 9 11.59 9.25 7.81
N LEU A 10 11.83 7.95 7.62
CA LEU A 10 12.00 7.34 6.30
C LEU A 10 10.71 7.39 5.47
N ILE A 11 9.56 7.12 6.10
CA ILE A 11 8.24 7.20 5.45
C ILE A 11 7.99 8.61 4.92
N VAL A 12 8.17 9.63 5.78
CA VAL A 12 7.98 11.04 5.42
C VAL A 12 9.02 11.50 4.39
N ALA A 13 10.28 11.07 4.48
CA ALA A 13 11.31 11.42 3.51
C ALA A 13 10.97 10.92 2.09
N LYS A 14 10.36 9.72 1.98
CA LYS A 14 9.89 9.17 0.71
C LYS A 14 8.59 9.83 0.23
N ARG A 15 7.68 10.17 1.14
CA ARG A 15 6.38 10.77 0.81
C ARG A 15 6.04 11.93 1.76
N PRO A 16 6.62 13.13 1.55
CA PRO A 16 6.36 14.27 2.42
C PRO A 16 4.90 14.73 2.41
N SER A 17 4.17 14.45 1.31
CA SER A 17 2.77 14.85 1.17
C SER A 17 1.84 14.19 2.18
N LEU A 18 2.24 13.08 2.82
CA LEU A 18 1.42 12.43 3.85
C LEU A 18 1.16 13.34 5.05
N LEU A 19 1.99 14.37 5.23
CA LEU A 19 1.81 15.40 6.26
C LEU A 19 0.79 16.49 5.87
N LEU A 20 0.26 16.46 4.64
CA LEU A 20 -0.74 17.40 4.16
C LEU A 20 -2.14 16.91 4.53
N SER A 21 -3.04 17.86 4.84
CA SER A 21 -4.33 17.61 5.48
C SER A 21 -5.19 16.48 4.88
N PRO A 22 -5.41 16.34 3.56
CA PRO A 22 -6.30 15.28 3.07
C PRO A 22 -5.68 13.87 3.19
N GLU A 23 -4.36 13.74 3.04
CA GLU A 23 -3.68 12.44 3.17
C GLU A 23 -3.54 12.06 4.66
N TRP A 24 -3.22 13.03 5.52
CA TRP A 24 -3.04 12.81 6.96
C TRP A 24 -4.29 12.24 7.64
N GLU A 25 -5.46 12.76 7.30
CA GLU A 25 -6.75 12.30 7.83
C GLU A 25 -7.07 10.85 7.41
N SER A 26 -6.49 10.38 6.31
CA SER A 26 -6.75 9.07 5.74
C SER A 26 -5.82 7.96 6.27
N LEU A 27 -4.75 8.31 6.98
CA LEU A 27 -3.70 7.35 7.37
C LEU A 27 -4.22 6.23 8.30
N GLU A 28 -5.11 6.54 9.23
CA GLU A 28 -5.68 5.54 10.14
C GLU A 28 -6.53 4.51 9.39
N LYS A 29 -7.28 4.99 8.40
CA LYS A 29 -8.08 4.13 7.52
C LYS A 29 -7.15 3.24 6.68
N GLY A 30 -6.18 3.83 6.00
CA GLY A 30 -5.25 3.08 5.16
C GLY A 30 -4.45 2.04 5.93
N LYS A 31 -4.01 2.35 7.16
CA LYS A 31 -3.38 1.36 8.04
C LYS A 31 -4.31 0.17 8.29
N ARG A 32 -5.57 0.41 8.63
CA ARG A 32 -6.52 -0.65 8.95
C ARG A 32 -6.72 -1.57 7.74
N GLU A 33 -6.92 -0.98 6.57
CA GLU A 33 -7.08 -1.73 5.32
C GLU A 33 -5.83 -2.56 4.99
N LEU A 34 -4.62 -2.06 5.23
CA LEU A 34 -3.40 -2.84 5.06
C LEU A 34 -3.31 -4.02 6.02
N VAL A 35 -3.67 -3.83 7.29
CA VAL A 35 -3.67 -4.93 8.28
C VAL A 35 -4.69 -6.01 7.92
N GLU A 36 -5.84 -5.63 7.36
CA GLU A 36 -6.86 -6.57 6.88
C GLU A 36 -6.45 -7.28 5.58
N LEU A 37 -5.67 -6.61 4.72
CA LEU A 37 -5.20 -7.14 3.44
C LEU A 37 -4.07 -8.17 3.61
N PHE A 38 -3.16 -7.95 4.57
CA PHE A 38 -1.97 -8.79 4.67
C PHE A 38 -2.21 -10.08 5.46
N PRO A 39 -1.56 -11.19 5.06
CA PRO A 39 -1.57 -12.43 5.83
C PRO A 39 -1.07 -12.23 7.28
N GLU A 40 -1.57 -13.06 8.18
CA GLU A 40 -1.09 -13.09 9.57
C GLU A 40 0.44 -13.23 9.64
N GLY A 41 1.07 -12.42 10.49
CA GLY A 41 2.53 -12.42 10.67
C GLY A 41 3.30 -11.51 9.71
N THR A 42 2.63 -10.87 8.74
CA THR A 42 3.27 -9.87 7.87
C THR A 42 3.70 -8.65 8.68
N ASN A 43 4.95 -8.20 8.48
CA ASN A 43 5.43 -6.96 9.06
C ASN A 43 4.94 -5.76 8.24
N VAL A 44 3.73 -5.30 8.54
CA VAL A 44 3.08 -4.17 7.85
C VAL A 44 3.91 -2.88 7.97
N ASP A 45 4.57 -2.65 9.10
CA ASP A 45 5.42 -1.49 9.32
C ASP A 45 6.57 -1.45 8.29
N ALA A 46 7.25 -2.58 8.06
CA ALA A 46 8.32 -2.68 7.07
C ALA A 46 7.82 -2.54 5.62
N VAL A 47 6.61 -3.02 5.33
CA VAL A 47 5.98 -2.86 4.00
C VAL A 47 5.69 -1.38 3.71
N VAL A 48 5.12 -0.68 4.69
CA VAL A 48 4.81 0.75 4.60
C VAL A 48 6.08 1.60 4.51
N GLU A 49 7.15 1.25 5.23
CA GLU A 49 8.45 1.91 5.08
C GLU A 49 8.99 1.80 3.66
N GLN A 50 8.82 0.64 3.02
CA GLN A 50 9.26 0.42 1.66
C GLN A 50 8.41 1.22 0.66
N GLN A 51 7.09 1.15 0.80
CA GLN A 51 6.13 1.83 -0.07
C GLN A 51 5.06 2.61 0.74
N PRO A 52 5.33 3.89 1.09
CA PRO A 52 4.39 4.71 1.85
C PRO A 52 3.06 5.02 1.16
N LEU A 53 3.01 4.94 -0.18
CA LEU A 53 1.78 5.23 -0.94
C LEU A 53 0.65 4.27 -0.63
N LEU A 54 0.96 3.07 -0.16
CA LEU A 54 -0.02 2.07 0.28
C LEU A 54 -0.97 2.62 1.37
N LEU A 55 -0.53 3.62 2.15
CA LEU A 55 -1.33 4.24 3.22
C LEU A 55 -2.50 5.10 2.72
N VAL A 56 -2.45 5.54 1.47
CA VAL A 56 -3.42 6.48 0.90
C VAL A 56 -3.97 5.98 -0.43
N ALA A 57 -3.61 4.76 -0.81
CA ALA A 57 -4.06 4.14 -2.04
C ALA A 57 -5.50 3.64 -1.94
N ASP A 58 -6.16 3.53 -3.08
CA ASP A 58 -7.39 2.75 -3.22
C ASP A 58 -7.04 1.25 -3.31
N LEU A 59 -6.77 0.65 -2.15
CA LEU A 59 -6.37 -0.75 -2.03
C LEU A 59 -7.38 -1.73 -2.66
N PRO A 60 -8.71 -1.55 -2.51
CA PRO A 60 -9.69 -2.38 -3.24
C PRO A 60 -9.49 -2.36 -4.76
N THR A 61 -9.30 -1.18 -5.35
CA THR A 61 -9.05 -1.08 -6.80
C THR A 61 -7.74 -1.74 -7.20
N VAL A 62 -6.66 -1.53 -6.45
CA VAL A 62 -5.36 -2.13 -6.77
C VAL A 62 -5.36 -3.65 -6.63
N THR A 63 -5.97 -4.18 -5.57
CA THR A 63 -6.04 -5.63 -5.32
C THR A 63 -6.96 -6.33 -6.33
N ALA A 64 -8.03 -5.68 -6.77
CA ALA A 64 -8.86 -6.15 -7.88
C ALA A 64 -8.05 -6.22 -9.19
N GLU A 65 -7.22 -5.21 -9.46
CA GLU A 65 -6.39 -5.18 -10.65
C GLU A 65 -5.25 -6.22 -10.60
N ILE A 66 -4.63 -6.42 -9.43
CA ILE A 66 -3.66 -7.50 -9.23
C ILE A 66 -4.34 -8.86 -9.48
N SER A 67 -5.52 -9.08 -8.90
CA SER A 67 -6.29 -10.31 -9.12
C SER A 67 -6.65 -10.53 -10.58
N ARG A 68 -6.90 -9.46 -11.33
CA ARG A 68 -7.18 -9.52 -12.78
C ARG A 68 -5.93 -9.91 -13.58
N LEU A 69 -4.77 -9.35 -13.23
CA LEU A 69 -3.51 -9.57 -13.93
C LEU A 69 -2.83 -10.89 -13.55
N ILE A 70 -2.96 -11.32 -12.28
CA ILE A 70 -2.32 -12.49 -11.71
C ILE A 70 -3.36 -13.27 -10.87
N PRO A 71 -4.32 -13.95 -11.53
CA PRO A 71 -5.48 -14.56 -10.84
C PRO A 71 -5.15 -15.73 -9.92
N GLU A 72 -3.96 -16.33 -10.04
CA GLU A 72 -3.55 -17.49 -9.25
C GLU A 72 -2.86 -17.12 -7.93
N ARG A 73 -2.64 -15.82 -7.66
CA ARG A 73 -1.91 -15.35 -6.48
C ARG A 73 -2.75 -14.41 -5.65
N ASP A 74 -2.61 -14.50 -4.33
CA ASP A 74 -3.21 -13.55 -3.41
C ASP A 74 -2.55 -12.17 -3.56
N PRO A 75 -3.32 -11.09 -3.74
CA PRO A 75 -2.78 -9.74 -3.88
C PRO A 75 -2.02 -9.25 -2.64
N GLY A 76 -2.49 -9.62 -1.44
CA GLY A 76 -1.84 -9.26 -0.17
C GLY A 76 -0.46 -9.90 -0.06
N GLU A 77 -0.35 -11.19 -0.37
CA GLU A 77 0.94 -11.91 -0.44
C GLU A 77 1.90 -11.26 -1.45
N LEU A 78 1.42 -10.94 -2.65
CA LEU A 78 2.23 -10.30 -3.69
C LEU A 78 2.78 -8.92 -3.26
N ILE A 79 1.93 -8.10 -2.65
CA ILE A 79 2.34 -6.78 -2.14
C ILE A 79 3.29 -6.94 -0.95
N ALA A 80 3.08 -7.92 -0.08
CA ALA A 80 3.96 -8.19 1.06
C ALA A 80 5.36 -8.63 0.60
N GLU A 81 5.45 -9.49 -0.42
CA GLU A 81 6.72 -9.95 -1.01
C GLU A 81 7.46 -8.81 -1.72
N ASN A 82 6.72 -7.97 -2.46
CA ASN A 82 7.29 -6.86 -3.21
C ASN A 82 6.35 -5.66 -3.20
N PRO A 83 6.49 -4.73 -2.23
CA PRO A 83 5.64 -3.54 -2.13
C PRO A 83 5.69 -2.63 -3.36
N GLY A 84 6.72 -2.75 -4.20
CA GLY A 84 6.86 -2.01 -5.45
C GLY A 84 5.87 -2.44 -6.55
N VAL A 85 5.35 -3.68 -6.49
CA VAL A 85 4.40 -4.20 -7.51
C VAL A 85 3.15 -3.32 -7.63
N PHE A 86 2.77 -2.70 -6.52
CA PHE A 86 1.72 -1.70 -6.41
C PHE A 86 1.83 -0.60 -7.48
N LEU A 87 3.03 -0.02 -7.65
CA LEU A 87 3.25 1.06 -8.62
C LEU A 87 3.11 0.57 -10.05
N THR A 88 3.66 -0.61 -10.35
CA THR A 88 3.55 -1.21 -11.68
C THR A 88 2.10 -1.46 -12.07
N VAL A 89 1.26 -1.87 -11.13
CA VAL A 89 -0.17 -2.12 -11.36
C VAL A 89 -0.92 -0.80 -11.58
N MET A 90 -0.63 0.22 -10.77
CA MET A 90 -1.23 1.55 -10.94
C MET A 90 -0.87 2.20 -12.28
N ASP A 91 0.37 2.05 -12.74
CA ASP A 91 0.79 2.59 -14.03
C ASP A 91 0.11 1.86 -15.20
N ASN A 92 -0.14 0.55 -15.07
CA ASN A 92 -0.82 -0.24 -16.11
C ASN A 92 -2.34 -0.04 -16.14
N SER A 93 -2.99 0.20 -14.99
CA SER A 93 -4.45 0.41 -14.96
C SER A 93 -4.87 1.70 -15.69
N VAL A 94 -4.01 2.72 -15.71
CA VAL A 94 -4.21 3.96 -16.50
C VAL A 94 -4.13 3.71 -18.01
N LEU A 95 -3.47 2.64 -18.46
CA LEU A 95 -3.35 2.30 -19.88
C LEU A 95 -4.52 1.47 -20.40
N SER A 96 -5.35 0.89 -19.52
CA SER A 96 -6.43 -0.04 -19.90
C SER A 96 -7.76 0.66 -20.25
N ILE A 97 -7.75 1.99 -20.45
CA ILE A 97 -8.92 2.82 -20.79
C ILE A 97 -9.06 3.05 -22.32
N TRP A 98 -8.44 2.20 -23.15
CA TRP A 98 -8.52 2.25 -24.61
C TRP A 98 -8.96 0.92 -25.21
#